data_AF-A0A932STT5-F1
#
_entry.id   AF-A0A932STT5-F1
#
_cell.length_a   1.000
_cell.length_b   1.000
_cell.length_c   1.000
_cell.angle_alpha   90.00
_cell.angle_beta   90.00
_cell.angle_gamma   90.00
#
_symmetry.space_group_name_H-M   'P 1'
#
loop_
_entity.id
_entity.type
_entity.pdbx_description
1 polymer ?
#
loop_
_entity_poly.entity_id
_entity_poly.type
_entity_poly.pdbx_seq_one_letter_code
_entity_poly.pdbx_strand_id
1 'polypeptide(L)'
;MIRNLLNPHHWLWLAMAICLGCREAAEVLEEDAPPPAVSTDFARLPEVLAGIPAGQIGLYEGLPSEFWEPNLRDRELRTKETIDVRGHILYDGPLDLQPGDGEKLTSLLGARESYQPYSPRKKCGGFSAEYGIEWTTGTAATYLLISLECGEAKFFRRRANCIAICRQRHWTSSSGCWSRTARTRRLKSRGDRLTGQVSRSAFSAAGTLHEQTRRSNNGLLNRPEPPNGFVRSPVCDAVPRPPKKRPGH
;
A
#
# COMPACT_ATOMS: atom_id res chain seq x y z
N MET A 1 44.77 -1.96 50.98
CA MET A 1 45.28 -3.33 50.77
C MET A 1 44.41 -4.02 49.71
N ILE A 2 44.77 -3.92 48.43
CA ILE A 2 44.16 -4.69 47.34
C ILE A 2 45.33 -5.16 46.46
N ARG A 3 45.98 -6.25 46.87
CA ARG A 3 47.13 -6.86 46.17
C ARG A 3 46.97 -8.38 46.21
N ASN A 4 45.91 -8.93 45.63
CA ASN A 4 45.71 -10.39 45.54
C ASN A 4 44.68 -10.81 44.45
N LEU A 5 44.63 -10.16 43.29
CA LEU A 5 43.66 -10.51 42.23
C LEU A 5 44.24 -10.73 40.83
N LEU A 6 45.55 -10.96 40.69
CA LEU A 6 46.13 -11.37 39.41
C LEU A 6 46.92 -12.67 39.56
N ASN A 7 46.18 -13.78 39.62
CA ASN A 7 46.76 -15.10 39.43
C ASN A 7 46.92 -15.32 37.92
N PRO A 8 48.13 -15.53 37.37
CA PRO A 8 48.36 -15.60 35.92
C PRO A 8 47.59 -16.73 35.24
N HIS A 9 47.15 -17.75 36.00
CA HIS A 9 46.30 -18.81 35.49
C HIS A 9 44.90 -18.35 35.05
N HIS A 10 44.33 -17.30 35.64
CA HIS A 10 43.00 -16.81 35.24
C HIS A 10 43.01 -16.13 33.87
N TRP A 11 44.11 -15.47 33.50
CA TRP A 11 44.27 -14.87 32.18
C TRP A 11 44.34 -15.93 31.07
N LEU A 12 44.92 -17.09 31.36
CA LEU A 12 45.04 -18.19 30.41
C LEU A 12 43.68 -18.84 30.11
N TRP A 13 42.83 -18.99 31.14
CA TRP A 13 41.46 -19.47 30.97
C TRP A 13 40.57 -18.48 30.21
N LEU A 14 40.71 -17.17 30.48
CA LEU A 14 39.98 -16.14 29.75
C LEU A 14 40.38 -16.11 28.27
N ALA A 15 41.69 -16.22 27.98
CA ALA A 15 42.20 -16.27 26.61
C ALA A 15 41.70 -17.53 25.86
N MET A 16 41.69 -18.70 26.51
CA MET A 16 41.10 -19.90 25.90
C MET A 16 39.60 -19.78 25.65
N ALA A 17 38.83 -19.21 26.58
CA ALA A 17 37.39 -19.02 26.40
C ALA A 17 37.07 -18.10 25.22
N ILE A 18 37.88 -17.06 25.01
CA ILE A 18 37.78 -16.17 23.84
C ILE A 18 38.14 -16.92 22.54
N CYS A 19 39.15 -17.79 22.56
CA CYS A 19 39.58 -18.55 21.38
C CYS A 19 38.63 -19.71 20.98
N LEU A 20 37.87 -20.27 21.92
CA LEU A 20 36.92 -21.37 21.67
C LEU A 20 35.50 -20.89 21.31
N GLY A 21 35.19 -19.61 21.53
CA GLY A 21 33.81 -19.09 21.47
C GLY A 21 33.28 -18.59 20.12
N CYS A 22 34.10 -18.49 19.07
CA CYS A 22 33.67 -17.86 17.81
C CYS A 22 33.85 -18.79 16.61
N ARG A 23 33.10 -19.90 16.59
CA ARG A 23 33.01 -20.78 15.41
C ARG A 23 31.57 -21.11 15.05
N GLU A 24 30.66 -20.17 15.27
CA GLU A 24 29.45 -20.13 14.45
C GLU A 24 29.89 -19.66 13.07
N ALA A 25 29.81 -20.56 12.09
CA ALA A 25 29.95 -20.19 10.70
C ALA A 25 28.99 -19.04 10.47
N ALA A 26 29.52 -17.85 10.16
CA ALA A 26 28.71 -16.73 9.77
C ALA A 26 27.83 -17.22 8.62
N GLU A 27 26.53 -17.38 8.90
CA GLU A 27 25.55 -17.65 7.88
C GLU A 27 25.66 -16.48 6.91
N VAL A 28 26.20 -16.76 5.72
CA VAL A 28 26.26 -15.77 4.66
C VAL A 28 24.81 -15.51 4.32
N LEU A 29 24.27 -14.44 4.90
CA LEU A 29 23.00 -13.86 4.51
C LEU A 29 23.10 -13.61 3.01
N GLU A 30 22.47 -14.49 2.24
CA GLU A 30 22.39 -14.39 0.79
C GLU A 30 21.71 -13.05 0.52
N GLU A 31 22.49 -12.07 0.04
CA GLU A 31 21.97 -10.74 -0.25
C GLU A 31 20.88 -10.90 -1.31
N ASP A 32 19.62 -10.68 -0.91
CA ASP A 32 18.48 -10.86 -1.80
C ASP A 32 18.72 -10.05 -3.08
N ALA A 33 18.57 -10.72 -4.23
CA ALA A 33 18.73 -10.08 -5.53
C ALA A 33 17.92 -8.78 -5.57
N PRO A 34 18.47 -7.69 -6.15
CA PRO A 34 17.81 -6.39 -6.15
C PRO A 34 16.39 -6.54 -6.70
N PRO A 35 15.39 -5.91 -6.06
CA PRO A 35 14.00 -6.09 -6.44
C PRO A 35 13.84 -5.75 -7.93
N PRO A 36 13.10 -6.57 -8.70
CA PRO A 36 12.94 -6.36 -10.13
C PRO A 36 12.37 -4.97 -10.40
N ALA A 37 12.83 -4.36 -11.49
CA ALA A 37 12.42 -3.03 -11.88
C ALA A 37 10.88 -2.92 -11.94
N VAL A 38 10.39 -1.83 -11.39
CA VAL A 38 9.00 -1.40 -11.39
C VAL A 38 8.48 -1.29 -12.83
N SER A 39 7.62 -2.22 -13.26
CA SER A 39 6.97 -2.13 -14.57
C SER A 39 5.91 -1.03 -14.56
N THR A 40 6.09 0.00 -15.39
CA THR A 40 5.12 1.10 -15.60
C THR A 40 4.14 0.83 -16.74
N ASP A 41 4.05 -0.42 -17.21
CA ASP A 41 3.22 -0.81 -18.33
C ASP A 41 1.72 -0.81 -17.95
N PHE A 42 0.99 0.13 -18.53
CA PHE A 42 -0.46 0.27 -18.34
C PHE A 42 -1.25 -0.90 -18.93
N ALA A 43 -0.67 -1.69 -19.83
CA ALA A 43 -1.30 -2.90 -20.36
C ALA A 43 -1.55 -3.95 -19.27
N ARG A 44 -0.79 -3.90 -18.16
CA ARG A 44 -0.95 -4.80 -17.01
C ARG A 44 -2.07 -4.38 -16.05
N LEU A 45 -2.64 -3.18 -16.22
CA LEU A 45 -3.68 -2.67 -15.33
C LEU A 45 -4.88 -3.64 -15.16
N PRO A 46 -5.44 -4.28 -16.21
CA PRO A 46 -6.54 -5.24 -16.04
C PRO A 46 -6.20 -6.41 -15.11
N GLU A 47 -4.97 -6.94 -15.19
CA GLU A 47 -4.51 -8.04 -14.31
C GLU A 47 -4.45 -7.60 -12.85
N VAL A 48 -4.02 -6.36 -12.61
CA VAL A 48 -3.96 -5.75 -11.28
C VAL A 48 -5.36 -5.50 -10.73
N LEU A 49 -6.24 -4.90 -11.53
CA LEU A 49 -7.62 -4.59 -11.14
C LEU A 49 -8.45 -5.87 -10.91
N ALA A 50 -8.19 -6.94 -11.66
CA ALA A 50 -8.79 -8.25 -11.41
C ALA A 50 -8.41 -8.82 -10.02
N GLY A 51 -7.33 -8.32 -9.43
CA GLY A 51 -6.89 -8.62 -8.07
C GLY A 51 -7.50 -7.73 -6.99
N ILE A 52 -8.41 -6.80 -7.32
CA ILE A 52 -9.23 -6.04 -6.38
C ILE A 52 -10.53 -6.83 -6.16
N PRO A 53 -10.62 -7.62 -5.09
CA PRO A 53 -11.76 -8.48 -4.82
C PRO A 53 -12.90 -7.69 -4.16
N ALA A 54 -14.10 -8.28 -4.12
CA ALA A 54 -15.19 -7.87 -3.23
C ALA A 54 -14.95 -8.30 -1.76
N GLY A 55 -13.70 -8.28 -1.31
CA GLY A 55 -13.26 -8.77 0.00
C GLY A 55 -13.35 -7.74 1.12
N GLN A 56 -12.69 -8.03 2.24
CA GLN A 56 -12.50 -7.05 3.31
C GLN A 56 -11.52 -5.97 2.84
N ILE A 57 -11.83 -4.72 3.18
CA ILE A 57 -11.03 -3.56 2.82
C ILE A 57 -10.51 -2.87 4.08
N GLY A 58 -9.20 -2.63 4.12
CA GLY A 58 -8.54 -1.79 5.11
C GLY A 58 -8.07 -0.49 4.45
N LEU A 59 -8.32 0.66 5.09
CA LEU A 59 -7.77 1.95 4.67
C LEU A 59 -6.76 2.42 5.71
N TYR A 60 -5.54 2.67 5.30
CA TYR A 60 -4.44 3.06 6.16
C TYR A 60 -4.00 4.49 5.83
N GLU A 61 -3.62 5.24 6.85
CA GLU A 61 -3.05 6.58 6.68
C GLU A 61 -1.52 6.47 6.54
N GLY A 62 -0.97 7.24 5.60
CA GLY A 62 0.47 7.35 5.38
C GLY A 62 1.13 8.32 6.36
N LEU A 63 2.43 8.11 6.60
CA LEU A 63 3.20 9.01 7.46
C LEU A 63 3.37 10.39 6.83
N PRO A 64 3.69 11.42 7.64
CA PRO A 64 4.10 12.72 7.15
C PRO A 64 5.20 12.61 6.09
N SER A 65 5.15 13.51 5.11
CA SER A 65 6.12 13.56 4.03
C SER A 65 7.51 13.73 4.61
N GLU A 66 8.43 12.86 4.21
CA GLU A 66 9.85 12.95 4.57
C GLU A 66 10.47 14.28 4.11
N PHE A 67 10.08 14.75 2.92
CA PHE A 67 10.60 16.00 2.37
C PHE A 67 10.07 17.25 3.09
N TRP A 68 8.74 17.35 3.30
CA TRP A 68 8.11 18.55 3.87
C TRP A 68 8.12 18.60 5.41
N GLU A 69 8.07 17.45 6.09
CA GLU A 69 7.89 17.36 7.55
C GLU A 69 8.82 16.31 8.19
N PRO A 70 10.15 16.32 7.94
CA PRO A 70 11.07 15.25 8.37
C PRO A 70 11.07 15.03 9.89
N ASN A 71 11.15 16.11 10.68
CA ASN A 71 11.16 16.03 12.14
C ASN A 71 9.88 15.39 12.70
N LEU A 72 8.73 15.67 12.07
CA LEU A 72 7.46 15.08 12.49
C LEU A 72 7.40 13.60 12.12
N ARG A 73 7.85 13.24 10.92
CA ARG A 73 7.96 11.85 10.48
C ARG A 73 8.84 11.04 11.45
N ASP A 74 10.02 11.53 11.80
CA ASP A 74 10.94 10.85 12.72
C ASP A 74 10.35 10.69 14.12
N ARG A 75 9.55 11.65 14.57
CA ARG A 75 8.83 11.53 15.84
C ARG A 75 7.75 10.47 15.76
N GLU A 76 6.95 10.48 14.70
CA GLU A 76 5.84 9.54 14.49
C GLU A 76 6.37 8.10 14.34
N LEU A 77 7.46 7.88 13.59
CA LEU A 77 8.15 6.59 13.45
C LEU A 77 8.61 5.99 14.79
N ARG A 78 9.02 6.84 15.75
CA ARG A 78 9.47 6.39 17.07
C ARG A 78 8.34 6.14 18.06
N THR A 79 7.17 6.72 17.83
CA THR A 79 6.09 6.79 18.83
C THR A 79 4.84 6.01 18.45
N LYS A 80 4.69 5.62 17.18
CA LYS A 80 3.52 4.93 16.69
C LYS A 80 3.91 3.66 15.93
N GLU A 81 3.03 2.67 16.02
CA GLU A 81 3.16 1.44 15.24
C GLU A 81 2.91 1.72 13.77
N THR A 82 3.73 1.10 12.93
CA THR A 82 3.74 1.30 11.50
C THR A 82 3.98 -0.01 10.77
N ILE A 83 3.48 -0.08 9.55
CA ILE A 83 3.70 -1.18 8.63
C ILE A 83 4.49 -0.70 7.41
N ASP A 84 5.42 -1.53 6.95
CA ASP A 84 6.16 -1.29 5.71
C ASP A 84 5.49 -2.04 4.55
N VAL A 85 4.92 -1.29 3.62
CA VAL A 85 4.41 -1.80 2.35
C VAL A 85 5.38 -1.45 1.23
N ARG A 86 6.39 -2.30 1.04
CA ARG A 86 7.37 -2.21 -0.07
C ARG A 86 8.17 -0.88 -0.09
N GLY A 87 8.69 -0.48 1.06
CA GLY A 87 9.43 0.76 1.28
C GLY A 87 8.52 1.97 1.53
N HIS A 88 7.22 1.76 1.71
CA HIS A 88 6.26 2.81 2.01
C HIS A 88 5.62 2.57 3.37
N ILE A 89 5.92 3.46 4.30
CA ILE A 89 5.51 3.32 5.70
C ILE A 89 4.13 3.93 5.93
N LEU A 90 3.21 3.14 6.47
CA LEU A 90 1.85 3.50 6.85
C LEU A 90 1.67 3.28 8.35
N TYR A 91 0.69 3.93 8.97
CA TYR A 91 0.28 3.57 10.34
C TYR A 91 -0.39 2.19 10.35
N ASP A 92 -0.15 1.37 11.38
CA ASP A 92 -0.69 0.00 11.46
C ASP A 92 -2.20 -0.05 11.76
N GLY A 93 -2.78 1.05 12.29
CA GLY A 93 -4.21 1.14 12.57
C GLY A 93 -5.05 1.52 11.34
N PRO A 94 -5.87 0.61 10.77
CA PRO A 94 -6.78 0.97 9.69
C PRO A 94 -7.82 1.99 10.20
N LEU A 95 -8.21 2.90 9.31
CA LEU A 95 -9.25 3.89 9.54
C LEU A 95 -10.63 3.22 9.51
N ASP A 96 -11.48 3.60 10.46
CA ASP A 96 -12.87 3.15 10.50
C ASP A 96 -13.66 3.72 9.31
N LEU A 97 -13.99 2.85 8.37
CA LEU A 97 -14.84 3.20 7.22
C LEU A 97 -16.32 3.19 7.62
N GLN A 98 -17.06 4.17 7.11
CA GLN A 98 -18.52 4.16 7.27
C GLN A 98 -19.13 3.02 6.43
N PRO A 99 -20.32 2.51 6.81
CA PRO A 99 -21.03 1.53 6.00
C PRO A 99 -21.19 1.99 4.54
N GLY A 100 -20.77 1.15 3.60
CA GLY A 100 -20.81 1.40 2.17
C GLY A 100 -19.63 2.21 1.59
N ASP A 101 -18.79 2.85 2.40
CA ASP A 101 -17.63 3.58 1.86
C ASP A 101 -16.57 2.63 1.29
N GLY A 102 -16.42 1.44 1.88
CA GLY A 102 -15.56 0.38 1.33
C GLY A 102 -15.98 -0.07 -0.08
N GLU A 103 -17.29 -0.21 -0.33
CA GLU A 103 -17.83 -0.55 -1.65
C GLU A 103 -17.62 0.58 -2.65
N LYS A 104 -17.84 1.83 -2.24
CA LYS A 104 -17.59 3.01 -3.09
C LYS A 104 -16.11 3.12 -3.46
N LEU A 105 -15.21 2.94 -2.50
CA LEU A 105 -13.76 2.95 -2.75
C LEU A 105 -13.37 1.82 -3.71
N THR A 106 -13.89 0.62 -3.49
CA THR A 106 -13.63 -0.53 -4.35
C THR A 106 -14.17 -0.31 -5.76
N SER A 107 -15.38 0.24 -5.92
CA SER A 107 -15.96 0.56 -7.22
C SER A 107 -15.15 1.64 -7.94
N LEU A 108 -14.79 2.72 -7.24
CA LEU A 108 -14.02 3.83 -7.79
C LEU A 108 -12.60 3.37 -8.21
N LEU A 109 -11.93 2.59 -7.38
CA LEU A 109 -10.54 2.18 -7.59
C LEU A 109 -10.44 0.87 -8.40
N GLY A 110 -11.54 0.15 -8.59
CA GLY A 110 -11.65 -0.98 -9.50
C GLY A 110 -11.93 -0.56 -10.95
N ALA A 111 -12.40 0.67 -11.18
CA ALA A 111 -12.71 1.17 -12.51
C ALA A 111 -11.43 1.52 -13.29
N ARG A 112 -11.27 0.97 -14.50
CA ARG A 112 -10.14 1.27 -15.40
C ARG A 112 -10.05 2.76 -15.72
N GLU A 113 -11.20 3.43 -15.80
CA GLU A 113 -11.37 4.84 -16.15
C GLU A 113 -10.85 5.79 -15.07
N SER A 114 -10.68 5.30 -13.83
CA SER A 114 -10.04 6.05 -12.75
C SER A 114 -8.55 6.27 -12.98
N TYR A 115 -7.97 5.57 -13.97
CA TYR A 115 -6.55 5.52 -14.21
C TYR A 115 -6.20 5.99 -15.63
N GLN A 116 -5.01 6.55 -15.77
CA GLN A 116 -4.41 6.84 -17.08
C GLN A 116 -2.93 6.47 -17.06
N PRO A 117 -2.33 6.20 -18.23
CA PRO A 117 -0.91 5.88 -18.32
C PRO A 117 -0.02 6.91 -17.62
N TYR A 118 1.05 6.43 -16.99
CA TYR A 118 2.05 7.26 -16.36
C TYR A 118 2.66 8.25 -17.36
N SER A 119 2.89 9.49 -16.92
CA SER A 119 3.64 10.47 -17.69
C SER A 119 4.88 10.92 -16.90
N PRO A 120 6.10 10.85 -17.47
CA PRO A 120 7.32 11.15 -16.75
C PRO A 120 7.50 12.65 -16.44
N ARG A 121 6.72 13.54 -17.06
CA ARG A 121 6.80 14.99 -16.82
C ARG A 121 6.04 15.39 -15.56
N LYS A 122 6.57 15.06 -14.38
CA LYS A 122 6.03 15.51 -13.10
C LYS A 122 6.96 16.47 -12.38
N LYS A 123 6.39 17.53 -11.79
CA LYS A 123 7.10 18.52 -10.94
C LYS A 123 6.89 18.26 -9.44
N CYS A 124 6.16 17.20 -9.06
CA CYS A 124 5.71 16.98 -7.69
C CYS A 124 6.70 16.19 -6.80
N GLY A 125 7.97 16.05 -7.19
CA GLY A 125 8.95 15.29 -6.42
C GLY A 125 8.77 13.77 -6.52
N GLY A 126 9.22 13.05 -5.49
CA GLY A 126 9.08 11.60 -5.36
C GLY A 126 7.66 11.18 -4.99
N PHE A 127 7.36 9.89 -5.14
CA PHE A 127 6.07 9.34 -4.69
C PHE A 127 6.02 9.27 -3.16
N SER A 128 5.03 9.91 -2.55
CA SER A 128 4.74 9.84 -1.12
C SER A 128 3.34 9.27 -0.91
N ALA A 129 3.26 8.08 -0.31
CA ALA A 129 1.98 7.44 0.00
C ALA A 129 1.31 8.19 1.15
N GLU A 130 0.20 8.86 0.86
CA GLU A 130 -0.63 9.53 1.87
C GLU A 130 -1.73 8.60 2.39
N TYR A 131 -2.14 7.64 1.57
CA TYR A 131 -3.07 6.59 1.96
C TYR A 131 -2.62 5.25 1.37
N GLY A 132 -2.87 4.17 2.10
CA GLY A 132 -2.77 2.80 1.60
C GLY A 132 -4.12 2.11 1.72
N ILE A 133 -4.50 1.31 0.73
CA ILE A 133 -5.70 0.49 0.77
C ILE A 133 -5.26 -0.95 0.64
N GLU A 134 -5.74 -1.79 1.54
CA GLU A 134 -5.57 -3.23 1.48
C GLU A 134 -6.91 -3.86 1.12
N TRP A 135 -6.92 -4.76 0.15
CA TRP A 135 -8.00 -5.72 -0.01
C TRP A 135 -7.51 -7.11 0.32
N THR A 136 -8.22 -7.79 1.22
CA THR A 136 -7.92 -9.16 1.61
C THR A 136 -8.98 -10.11 1.06
N THR A 137 -8.54 -11.24 0.52
CA THR A 137 -9.41 -12.34 0.06
C THR A 137 -8.74 -13.67 0.34
N GLY A 138 -9.30 -14.38 1.32
CA GLY A 138 -8.66 -15.57 1.87
C GLY A 138 -7.28 -15.24 2.44
N THR A 139 -6.23 -15.82 1.85
CA THR A 139 -4.83 -15.64 2.29
C THR A 139 -4.05 -14.64 1.43
N ALA A 140 -4.70 -14.03 0.43
CA ALA A 140 -4.09 -13.05 -0.46
C ALA A 140 -4.46 -11.63 -0.04
N ALA A 141 -3.48 -10.74 -0.09
CA ALA A 141 -3.64 -9.30 0.09
C ALA A 141 -3.13 -8.57 -1.16
N THR A 142 -3.90 -7.55 -1.57
CA THR A 142 -3.55 -6.59 -2.62
C THR A 142 -3.50 -5.22 -1.98
N TYR A 143 -2.41 -4.48 -2.16
CA TYR A 143 -2.26 -3.11 -1.67
C TYR A 143 -2.34 -2.12 -2.83
N LEU A 144 -2.98 -0.98 -2.59
CA LEU A 144 -2.93 0.21 -3.41
C LEU A 144 -2.47 1.38 -2.55
N LEU A 145 -1.34 1.98 -2.90
CA LEU A 145 -0.85 3.20 -2.27
C LEU A 145 -1.23 4.40 -3.13
N ILE A 146 -1.73 5.46 -2.50
CA ILE A 146 -2.23 6.66 -3.16
C ILE A 146 -1.43 7.86 -2.67
N SER A 147 -0.94 8.65 -3.62
CA SER A 147 -0.36 9.98 -3.41
C SER A 147 -1.32 11.01 -3.98
N LEU A 148 -2.04 11.74 -3.15
CA LEU A 148 -2.99 12.78 -3.58
C LEU A 148 -2.27 14.02 -4.08
N GLU A 149 -1.10 14.33 -3.51
CA GLU A 149 -0.27 15.46 -3.96
C GLU A 149 0.19 15.29 -5.42
N CYS A 150 0.65 14.09 -5.78
CA CYS A 150 1.05 13.77 -7.16
C CYS A 150 -0.10 13.25 -8.04
N GLY A 151 -1.23 12.87 -7.43
CA GLY A 151 -2.33 12.17 -8.10
C GLY A 151 -1.90 10.81 -8.64
N GLU A 152 -0.97 10.13 -7.95
CA GLU A 152 -0.37 8.86 -8.35
C GLU A 152 -0.90 7.71 -7.50
N ALA A 153 -0.96 6.53 -8.12
CA ALA A 153 -1.30 5.28 -7.47
C ALA A 153 -0.20 4.24 -7.71
N LYS A 154 0.07 3.36 -6.74
CA LYS A 154 0.94 2.19 -6.90
C LYS A 154 0.26 0.95 -6.37
N PHE A 155 0.27 -0.12 -7.15
CA PHE A 155 -0.30 -1.41 -6.76
C PHE A 155 0.79 -2.40 -6.35
N PHE A 156 0.47 -3.24 -5.37
CA PHE A 156 1.33 -4.34 -4.94
C PHE A 156 0.50 -5.58 -4.67
N ARG A 157 0.96 -6.73 -5.17
CA ARG A 157 0.37 -8.05 -4.89
C ARG A 157 1.48 -9.02 -4.51
N ARG A 158 1.25 -9.92 -3.55
CA ARG A 158 2.29 -10.82 -2.98
C ARG A 158 3.14 -11.61 -4.00
N ARG A 159 2.66 -11.81 -5.23
CA ARG A 159 3.39 -12.57 -6.27
C ARG A 159 3.62 -11.81 -7.58
N ALA A 160 3.16 -10.56 -7.68
CA ALA A 160 3.37 -9.73 -8.86
C ALA A 160 3.65 -8.30 -8.43
N ASN A 161 4.89 -7.86 -8.62
CA ASN A 161 5.25 -6.45 -8.50
C ASN A 161 4.71 -5.72 -9.75
N CYS A 162 3.41 -5.47 -9.77
CA CYS A 162 2.78 -4.68 -10.82
C CYS A 162 2.57 -3.27 -10.32
N ILE A 163 3.52 -2.38 -10.59
CA ILE A 163 3.38 -0.99 -10.17
C ILE A 163 2.80 -0.20 -11.34
N ALA A 164 1.48 -0.26 -11.47
CA ALA A 164 0.79 0.63 -12.40
C ALA A 164 0.77 2.04 -11.80
N ILE A 165 1.71 2.90 -12.21
CA ILE A 165 1.64 4.33 -11.86
C ILE A 165 0.56 4.95 -12.74
N CYS A 166 -0.53 5.34 -12.11
CA CYS A 166 -1.67 5.88 -12.82
C CYS A 166 -1.98 7.28 -12.31
N ARG A 167 -2.21 8.22 -13.22
CA ARG A 167 -2.69 9.55 -12.85
C ARG A 167 -4.21 9.55 -12.76
N GLN A 168 -4.75 9.98 -11.62
CA GLN A 168 -6.19 9.93 -11.40
C GLN A 168 -6.90 11.07 -12.14
N ARG A 169 -7.86 10.73 -13.01
CA ARG A 169 -8.49 11.70 -13.93
C ARG A 169 -9.59 12.56 -13.27
N HIS A 170 -10.30 12.01 -12.28
CA HIS A 170 -11.55 12.61 -11.79
C HIS A 170 -11.52 13.19 -10.35
N TRP A 171 -10.41 13.10 -9.62
CA TRP A 171 -10.40 13.55 -8.21
C TRP A 171 -10.30 15.07 -8.03
N THR A 172 -10.06 15.82 -9.11
CA THR A 172 -9.78 17.25 -9.03
C THR A 172 -10.83 18.16 -9.65
N SER A 173 -11.87 17.65 -10.33
CA SER A 173 -12.61 18.49 -11.30
C SER A 173 -14.10 18.79 -11.08
N SER A 174 -14.82 18.28 -10.07
CA SER A 174 -16.26 18.62 -9.96
C SER A 174 -16.69 19.56 -8.83
N SER A 175 -15.97 19.75 -7.71
CA SER A 175 -16.45 20.71 -6.69
C SER A 175 -15.45 21.13 -5.61
N GLY A 176 -14.18 21.29 -5.96
CA GLY A 176 -13.22 21.94 -5.07
C GLY A 176 -12.00 21.07 -4.76
N CYS A 177 -10.85 21.71 -4.90
CA CYS A 177 -9.52 21.21 -4.64
C CYS A 177 -9.42 20.52 -3.26
N TRP A 178 -9.49 19.19 -3.23
CA TRP A 178 -9.24 18.37 -2.03
C TRP A 178 -7.88 18.71 -1.40
N SER A 179 -6.87 19.00 -2.23
CA SER A 179 -5.48 19.20 -1.81
C SER A 179 -5.20 20.50 -1.04
N ARG A 180 -6.03 21.55 -1.17
CA ARG A 180 -5.79 22.82 -0.45
C ARG A 180 -6.57 22.93 0.87
N THR A 181 -7.73 22.27 0.96
CA THR A 181 -8.63 22.37 2.13
C THR A 181 -8.34 21.34 3.21
N ALA A 182 -7.83 20.15 2.84
CA ALA A 182 -7.41 19.13 3.82
C ALA A 182 -6.11 19.53 4.56
N ARG A 183 -5.15 20.14 3.85
CA ARG A 183 -3.85 20.53 4.41
C ARG A 183 -3.97 21.66 5.44
N THR A 184 -4.87 22.63 5.23
CA THR A 184 -5.06 23.76 6.16
C THR A 184 -5.86 23.40 7.42
N ARG A 185 -6.69 22.34 7.41
CA ARG A 185 -7.38 21.86 8.62
C ARG A 185 -6.49 20.99 9.51
N ARG A 186 -5.46 20.31 8.97
CA ARG A 186 -4.54 19.45 9.73
C ARG A 186 -3.69 20.22 10.75
N LEU A 187 -3.43 21.51 10.52
CA LEU A 187 -2.67 22.37 11.43
C LEU A 187 -3.52 22.97 12.56
N LYS A 188 -4.85 22.98 12.46
CA LYS A 188 -5.72 23.70 13.41
C LYS A 188 -6.35 22.82 14.50
N SER A 189 -6.24 21.49 14.42
CA SER A 189 -6.92 20.56 15.34
C SER A 189 -6.02 19.86 16.37
N ARG A 190 -4.74 20.24 16.51
CA ARG A 190 -3.82 19.58 17.47
C ARG A 190 -3.70 20.27 18.84
N GLY A 191 -4.65 21.14 19.19
CA GLY A 191 -4.77 21.78 20.50
C GLY A 191 -5.73 21.09 21.48
N ASP A 192 -6.75 20.38 21.00
CA ASP A 192 -7.82 19.88 21.87
C ASP A 192 -7.86 18.35 21.91
N ARG A 193 -7.55 17.83 23.09
CA ARG A 193 -7.84 16.46 23.51
C ARG A 193 -9.32 16.43 23.88
N LEU A 194 -10.16 15.71 23.12
CA LEU A 194 -11.40 15.02 23.54
C LEU A 194 -12.10 14.34 22.32
N THR A 195 -12.38 13.04 22.47
CA THR A 195 -13.37 12.22 21.73
C THR A 195 -13.33 12.18 20.20
N GLY A 196 -12.76 11.07 19.68
CA GLY A 196 -13.25 10.22 18.58
C GLY A 196 -14.29 10.74 17.58
N GLN A 197 -14.07 11.89 16.95
CA GLN A 197 -14.90 12.34 15.82
C GLN A 197 -14.01 12.93 14.73
N VAL A 198 -13.28 12.06 14.04
CA VAL A 198 -12.57 12.43 12.81
C VAL A 198 -13.59 12.88 11.76
N SER A 199 -13.27 14.02 11.14
CA SER A 199 -14.13 14.89 10.33
C SER A 199 -15.04 14.19 9.29
N ARG A 200 -16.35 14.29 9.52
CA ARG A 200 -17.47 13.68 8.77
C ARG A 200 -17.87 14.37 7.44
N SER A 201 -16.99 15.07 6.72
CA SER A 201 -17.41 15.90 5.56
C SER A 201 -16.83 15.56 4.19
N ALA A 202 -15.84 14.67 4.10
CA ALA A 202 -15.12 14.46 2.84
C ALA A 202 -15.73 13.40 1.89
N PHE A 203 -16.53 12.45 2.40
CA PHE A 203 -17.03 11.31 1.61
C PHE A 203 -18.48 11.44 1.10
N SER A 204 -19.28 12.37 1.64
CA SER A 204 -20.70 12.50 1.25
C SER A 204 -20.90 13.03 -0.18
N ALA A 205 -19.94 13.81 -0.72
CA ALA A 205 -20.08 14.46 -2.02
C ALA A 205 -19.93 13.53 -3.24
N ALA A 206 -19.36 12.34 -3.09
CA ALA A 206 -19.21 11.38 -4.19
C ALA A 206 -20.48 10.55 -4.44
N GLY A 207 -21.40 10.47 -3.46
CA GLY A 207 -22.60 9.64 -3.56
C GLY A 207 -23.75 10.25 -4.35
N THR A 208 -23.77 11.57 -4.56
CA THR A 208 -24.95 12.27 -5.14
C THR A 208 -24.92 12.34 -6.67
N LEU A 209 -23.81 12.00 -7.32
CA LEU A 209 -23.65 12.13 -8.78
C LEU A 209 -24.09 10.91 -9.58
N HIS A 210 -24.37 9.77 -8.92
CA HIS A 210 -24.86 8.56 -9.61
C HIS A 210 -26.39 8.52 -9.77
N GLU A 211 -27.13 9.36 -9.03
CA GLU A 211 -28.59 9.44 -9.12
C GLU A 211 -29.06 10.30 -10.33
N GLN A 212 -28.22 11.22 -10.81
CA GLN A 212 -28.62 12.20 -11.82
C GLN A 212 -28.51 11.69 -13.27
N THR A 213 -27.74 10.61 -13.50
CA THR A 213 -27.63 9.95 -14.82
C THR A 213 -28.71 8.88 -15.04
N ARG A 214 -29.55 8.59 -14.04
CA ARG A 214 -30.64 7.59 -14.14
C ARG A 214 -31.99 8.15 -14.60
N ARG A 215 -32.15 9.48 -14.76
CA ARG A 215 -33.43 10.11 -15.14
C ARG A 215 -33.61 10.44 -16.64
N SER A 216 -32.67 10.06 -17.51
CA SER A 216 -32.75 10.43 -18.95
C SER A 216 -32.80 9.25 -19.92
N ASN A 217 -33.31 8.08 -19.52
CA ASN A 217 -33.58 6.97 -20.45
C ASN A 217 -34.75 6.10 -19.95
N ASN A 218 -35.97 6.63 -20.06
CA ASN A 218 -37.19 5.82 -20.11
C ASN A 218 -37.72 5.88 -21.55
N GLY A 219 -37.07 5.13 -22.43
CA GLY A 219 -37.59 4.76 -23.75
C GLY A 219 -37.67 3.25 -23.80
N LEU A 220 -38.88 2.72 -23.98
CA LEU A 220 -39.18 1.30 -24.18
C LEU A 220 -38.20 0.66 -25.17
N LEU A 221 -37.70 -0.54 -24.85
CA LEU A 221 -37.54 -1.64 -25.81
C LEU A 221 -37.22 -2.97 -25.09
N ASN A 222 -37.78 -4.03 -25.66
CA ASN A 222 -37.87 -5.40 -25.17
C ASN A 222 -36.51 -6.04 -24.81
N ARG A 223 -36.48 -6.79 -23.69
CA ARG A 223 -35.36 -7.67 -23.32
C ARG A 223 -35.55 -9.07 -23.91
N PRO A 224 -34.63 -9.60 -24.73
CA PRO A 224 -34.51 -11.04 -24.93
C PRO A 224 -33.78 -11.69 -23.74
N GLU A 225 -34.23 -12.89 -23.36
CA GLU A 225 -33.61 -13.71 -22.31
C GLU A 225 -32.18 -14.14 -22.70
N PRO A 226 -31.23 -14.17 -21.74
CA PRO A 226 -29.90 -14.71 -22.00
C PRO A 226 -29.90 -16.24 -21.99
N PRO A 227 -29.13 -16.91 -22.87
CA PRO A 227 -28.98 -18.35 -22.84
C PRO A 227 -28.11 -18.78 -21.65
N ASN A 228 -28.54 -19.87 -21.01
CA ASN A 228 -27.78 -20.62 -20.01
C ASN A 228 -26.39 -21.01 -20.54
N GLY A 229 -25.34 -20.38 -20.01
CA GLY A 229 -23.96 -20.68 -20.34
C GLY A 229 -23.06 -20.47 -19.13
N PHE A 230 -22.97 -21.49 -18.27
CA PHE A 230 -22.06 -21.53 -17.14
C PHE A 230 -20.61 -21.63 -17.65
N VAL A 231 -19.94 -20.49 -17.80
CA VAL A 231 -18.51 -20.44 -18.14
C VAL A 231 -17.71 -20.65 -16.86
N ARG A 232 -17.02 -21.78 -16.77
CA ARG A 232 -16.03 -22.05 -15.71
C ARG A 232 -14.91 -21.01 -15.80
N SER A 233 -14.62 -20.32 -14.69
CA SER A 233 -13.43 -19.49 -14.56
C SER A 233 -12.16 -20.29 -14.87
N PRO A 234 -11.18 -19.73 -15.59
CA PRO A 234 -9.89 -20.38 -15.78
C PRO A 234 -9.19 -20.50 -14.43
N VAL A 235 -8.89 -21.74 -14.06
CA VAL A 235 -7.97 -22.06 -12.96
C VAL A 235 -6.62 -21.46 -13.33
N CYS A 236 -6.06 -20.63 -12.44
CA CYS A 236 -4.69 -20.15 -12.59
C CYS A 236 -3.75 -21.35 -12.42
N ASP A 237 -3.34 -21.96 -13.52
CA ASP A 237 -2.33 -23.00 -13.54
C ASP A 237 -1.03 -22.47 -12.92
N ALA A 238 -0.48 -23.27 -12.00
CA ALA A 238 0.77 -22.98 -11.33
C ALA A 238 1.90 -22.89 -12.37
N VAL A 239 2.61 -21.75 -12.39
CA VAL A 239 3.83 -21.59 -13.18
C VAL A 239 4.85 -22.66 -12.74
N PRO A 240 5.36 -23.51 -13.66
CA PRO A 240 6.32 -24.55 -13.31
C PRO A 240 7.61 -23.92 -12.75
N ARG A 241 8.07 -24.45 -11.61
CA ARG A 241 9.33 -24.00 -11.00
C ARG A 241 10.50 -24.39 -11.93
N PRO A 242 11.50 -23.53 -12.12
CA PRO A 242 12.71 -23.90 -12.86
C PRO A 242 13.44 -25.05 -12.16
N PRO A 243 14.07 -25.96 -12.91
CA PRO A 243 14.78 -27.10 -12.33
C PRO A 243 15.97 -26.61 -11.48
N LYS A 244 16.07 -27.12 -10.24
CA LYS A 244 17.25 -26.91 -9.39
C LYS A 244 18.47 -27.50 -10.10
N LYS A 245 19.45 -26.65 -10.42
CA LYS A 245 20.78 -27.11 -10.83
C LYS A 245 21.39 -27.91 -9.67
N ARG A 246 21.69 -29.18 -9.90
CA ARG A 246 22.47 -29.99 -8.95
C ARG A 246 23.92 -29.47 -8.98
N PRO A 247 24.55 -29.23 -7.81
CA PRO A 247 25.98 -28.96 -7.77
C PRO A 247 26.72 -30.20 -8.30
N GLY A 248 27.63 -29.96 -9.25
CA GLY A 248 28.49 -31.00 -9.81
C GLY A 248 29.47 -31.52 -8.77
N HIS A 249 29.65 -32.84 -8.78
CA HIS A 249 30.74 -33.56 -8.10
C HIS A 249 32.04 -33.43 -8.90
#